data_AF-A0A816K5B4-F1
#
_entry.id   AF-A0A816K5B4-F1
#
_cell.length_a   1.000
_cell.length_b   1.000
_cell.length_c   1.000
_cell.angle_alpha   90.00
_cell.angle_beta   90.00
_cell.angle_gamma   90.00
#
_symmetry.space_group_name_H-M   'P 1'
#
loop_
_entity.id
_entity.type
_entity.pdbx_description
1 polymer ?
#
loop_
_entity_poly.entity_id
_entity_poly.type
_entity_poly.pdbx_seq_one_letter_code
_entity_poly.pdbx_strand_id
1 'polypeptide(L)'
;MKNMFKPSLIGVMLTILLLGEMVIAQKGVRPCYTSYSYKNGKCTLHTCKRHCLKKFNKDAIGSCIPADKGQTKCECTHHCPP
;
A
#
# COMPACT_ATOMS: atom_id res chain seq x y z
N MET A 1 14.36 -51.90 26.28
CA MET A 1 15.17 -51.47 25.13
C MET A 1 14.28 -50.68 24.20
N LYS A 2 14.54 -49.39 24.00
CA LYS A 2 13.74 -48.50 23.15
C LYS A 2 14.63 -48.00 22.02
N ASN A 3 14.26 -48.32 20.78
CA ASN A 3 14.98 -47.98 19.57
C ASN A 3 15.22 -46.47 19.47
N MET A 4 16.49 -46.09 19.43
CA MET A 4 16.94 -44.75 19.13
C MET A 4 16.77 -44.50 17.62
N PHE A 5 15.62 -43.97 17.22
CA PHE A 5 15.39 -43.48 15.87
C PHE A 5 16.29 -42.25 15.66
N LYS A 6 17.37 -42.42 14.88
CA LYS A 6 18.11 -41.29 14.30
C LYS A 6 17.24 -40.65 13.22
N PRO A 7 16.75 -39.41 13.37
CA PRO A 7 16.10 -38.73 12.27
C PRO A 7 17.20 -38.34 11.26
N SER A 8 17.14 -38.97 10.09
CA SER A 8 18.01 -38.69 8.96
C SER A 8 17.89 -37.23 8.55
N LEU A 9 19.02 -36.52 8.50
CA LEU A 9 19.20 -35.11 8.10
C LEU A 9 18.69 -34.78 6.67
N ILE A 10 18.17 -35.77 5.94
CA ILE A 10 17.71 -35.65 4.55
C ILE A 10 16.30 -35.01 4.46
N GLY A 11 15.52 -35.03 5.54
CA GLY A 11 14.16 -34.47 5.54
C GLY A 11 14.05 -32.94 5.60
N VAL A 12 15.12 -32.23 5.96
CA VAL A 12 15.07 -30.78 6.24
C VAL A 12 15.09 -29.93 4.96
N MET A 13 15.59 -30.47 3.84
CA MET A 13 15.70 -29.70 2.59
C MET A 13 14.38 -29.63 1.80
N LEU A 14 13.43 -30.53 2.06
CA LEU A 14 12.17 -30.61 1.32
C LEU A 14 11.12 -29.58 1.77
N THR A 15 11.22 -29.06 3.00
CA THR A 15 10.31 -28.02 3.50
C THR A 15 10.66 -26.63 3.00
N ILE A 16 11.92 -26.37 2.65
CA ILE A 16 12.34 -25.03 2.17
C ILE A 16 11.76 -24.74 0.78
N LEU A 17 11.63 -25.75 -0.09
CA LEU A 17 11.02 -25.54 -1.41
C LEU A 17 9.52 -25.24 -1.35
N LEU A 18 8.78 -25.85 -0.42
CA LEU A 18 7.33 -25.65 -0.30
C LEU A 18 6.95 -24.32 0.39
N LEU A 19 7.88 -23.71 1.13
CA LEU A 19 7.70 -22.38 1.74
C LEU A 19 8.09 -21.23 0.79
N GLY A 20 8.82 -21.51 -0.29
CA GLY A 20 9.23 -20.50 -1.27
C GLY A 20 8.07 -19.91 -2.10
N GLU A 21 6.94 -20.61 -2.19
CA GLU A 21 5.80 -20.19 -3.02
C GLU A 21 4.69 -19.46 -2.25
N MET A 22 4.75 -19.40 -0.91
CA MET A 22 3.76 -18.66 -0.12
C MET A 22 4.14 -17.19 0.16
N VAL A 23 5.14 -16.65 -0.55
CA VAL A 23 5.51 -15.22 -0.45
C VAL A 23 4.92 -14.39 -1.59
N ILE A 24 3.94 -14.91 -2.33
CA ILE A 24 3.31 -14.19 -3.45
C ILE A 24 1.80 -14.03 -3.22
N ALA A 25 1.42 -13.44 -2.09
CA ALA A 25 0.07 -12.87 -1.96
C ALA A 25 -0.09 -11.83 -0.84
N GLN A 26 0.96 -11.32 -0.20
CA GLN A 26 0.83 -10.07 0.55
C GLN A 26 0.97 -8.87 -0.40
N LYS A 27 0.15 -8.85 -1.46
CA LYS A 27 -0.15 -7.62 -2.19
C LYS A 27 -1.09 -6.83 -1.28
N GLY A 28 -0.53 -6.33 -0.17
CA GLY A 28 -1.22 -5.46 0.78
C GLY A 28 -2.02 -4.44 -0.02
N VAL A 29 -3.30 -4.32 0.32
CA VAL A 29 -4.32 -3.55 -0.39
C VAL A 29 -3.68 -2.31 -1.01
N ARG A 30 -3.47 -2.33 -2.33
CA ARG A 30 -2.78 -1.23 -3.00
C ARG A 30 -3.66 0.01 -2.83
N PRO A 31 -3.15 1.10 -2.25
CA PRO A 31 -3.93 2.32 -2.15
C PRO A 31 -4.22 2.85 -3.56
N CYS A 32 -5.40 3.43 -3.72
CA CYS A 32 -5.79 4.20 -4.90
C CYS A 32 -5.36 5.66 -4.73
N TYR A 33 -4.99 6.27 -5.85
CA TYR A 33 -4.56 7.67 -5.90
C TYR A 33 -5.49 8.46 -6.81
N THR A 34 -6.07 9.55 -6.30
CA THR A 34 -6.89 10.47 -7.10
C THR A 34 -6.34 11.89 -7.01
N SER A 35 -6.03 12.49 -8.15
CA SER A 35 -5.48 13.86 -8.24
C SER A 35 -6.56 14.89 -8.59
N TYR A 36 -6.50 16.06 -7.96
CA TYR A 36 -7.37 17.22 -8.21
C TYR A 36 -6.53 18.49 -8.43
N SER A 37 -6.75 19.16 -9.55
CA SER A 37 -6.15 20.45 -9.85
C SER A 37 -7.00 21.59 -9.29
N TYR A 38 -6.37 22.55 -8.61
CA TYR A 38 -7.05 23.76 -8.16
C TYR A 38 -6.92 24.86 -9.21
N LYS A 39 -8.04 25.47 -9.61
CA LYS A 39 -8.05 26.62 -10.56
C LYS A 39 -7.30 27.85 -10.04
N ASN A 40 -7.14 27.98 -8.73
CA ASN A 40 -6.50 29.13 -8.08
C ASN A 40 -5.01 28.91 -7.80
N GLY A 41 -4.38 27.92 -8.46
CA GLY A 41 -2.92 27.79 -8.59
C GLY A 41 -2.15 27.30 -7.37
N LYS A 42 -2.75 27.25 -6.17
CA LYS A 42 -2.05 26.78 -4.96
C LYS A 42 -2.87 25.73 -4.20
N CYS A 43 -2.30 24.53 -4.11
CA CYS A 43 -2.73 23.50 -3.19
C CYS A 43 -2.27 23.88 -1.77
N THR A 44 -3.21 23.87 -0.83
CA THR A 44 -2.88 23.94 0.60
C THR A 44 -3.19 22.59 1.24
N LEU A 45 -2.28 22.10 2.09
CA LEU A 45 -2.41 20.77 2.71
C LEU A 45 -3.73 20.63 3.48
N HIS A 46 -4.14 21.67 4.19
CA HIS A 46 -5.39 21.68 4.96
C HIS A 46 -6.63 21.52 4.06
N THR A 47 -6.71 22.28 2.96
CA THR A 47 -7.84 22.18 2.02
C THR A 47 -7.83 20.86 1.27
N CYS A 48 -6.65 20.37 0.86
CA CYS A 48 -6.48 19.08 0.22
C CYS A 48 -6.92 17.93 1.13
N LYS A 49 -6.42 17.87 2.37
CA LYS A 49 -6.81 16.87 3.37
C LYS A 49 -8.32 16.89 3.61
N ARG A 50 -8.91 18.07 3.85
CA ARG A 50 -10.37 18.21 4.05
C ARG A 50 -11.16 17.69 2.84
N HIS A 51 -10.70 17.99 1.64
CA HIS A 51 -11.33 17.52 0.41
C HIS A 51 -11.26 16.00 0.26
N CYS A 52 -10.08 15.40 0.48
CA CYS A 52 -9.90 13.95 0.42
C CYS A 52 -10.75 13.22 1.45
N LEU A 53 -10.78 13.70 2.70
CA LEU A 53 -11.60 13.11 3.77
C LEU A 53 -13.10 13.17 3.46
N LYS A 54 -13.57 14.27 2.85
CA LYS A 54 -14.97 14.42 2.45
C LYS A 54 -15.34 13.47 1.30
N LYS A 55 -14.41 13.15 0.41
CA LYS A 55 -14.67 12.36 -0.80
C LYS A 55 -14.51 10.85 -0.59
N PHE A 56 -13.53 10.44 0.20
CA PHE A 56 -13.07 9.04 0.30
C PHE A 56 -13.08 8.48 1.73
N ASN A 57 -13.77 9.14 2.65
CA ASN A 57 -13.89 8.79 4.08
C ASN A 57 -12.66 9.13 4.93
N LYS A 58 -12.73 8.78 6.22
CA LYS A 58 -11.84 9.26 7.29
C LYS A 58 -10.39 8.81 7.16
N ASP A 59 -10.11 7.79 6.35
CA ASP A 59 -8.78 7.21 6.20
C ASP A 59 -8.02 7.78 5.01
N ALA A 60 -8.65 8.67 4.24
CA ALA A 60 -8.02 9.30 3.08
C ALA A 60 -6.94 10.31 3.50
N ILE A 61 -5.75 10.16 2.91
CA ILE A 61 -4.62 11.07 3.10
C ILE A 61 -4.60 12.04 1.93
N GLY A 62 -4.46 13.34 2.20
CA GLY A 62 -4.31 14.36 1.17
C GLY A 62 -2.91 14.95 1.19
N SER A 63 -2.25 15.03 0.03
CA SER A 63 -0.92 15.59 -0.17
C SER A 63 -0.93 16.63 -1.28
N CYS A 64 -0.13 17.69 -1.15
CA CYS A 64 0.09 18.64 -2.23
C CYS A 64 1.34 18.24 -3.01
N ILE A 65 1.18 17.93 -4.29
CA ILE A 65 2.30 17.54 -5.16
C ILE A 65 2.49 18.54 -6.30
N PRO A 66 3.73 18.70 -6.81
CA PRO A 66 3.99 19.54 -7.97
C PRO A 66 3.17 19.08 -9.19
N ALA A 67 2.77 20.05 -10.01
CA ALA A 67 2.15 19.87 -11.31
C ALA A 67 2.86 20.75 -12.35
N ASP A 68 2.47 20.62 -13.62
CA ASP A 68 3.08 21.39 -14.71
C ASP A 68 2.98 22.90 -14.50
N LYS A 69 3.96 23.63 -15.06
CA LYS A 69 3.99 25.10 -15.08
C LYS A 69 4.02 25.74 -13.69
N GLY A 70 4.69 25.09 -12.72
CA GLY A 70 4.85 25.62 -11.35
C GLY A 70 3.57 25.60 -10.52
N GLN A 71 2.55 24.87 -10.97
CA GLN A 71 1.31 24.68 -10.21
C GLN A 71 1.46 23.55 -9.21
N THR A 72 0.54 23.47 -8.26
CA THR A 72 0.44 22.36 -7.32
C THR A 72 -0.95 21.75 -7.39
N LYS A 73 -1.02 20.42 -7.32
CA LYS A 73 -2.28 19.65 -7.30
C LYS A 73 -2.42 18.91 -5.97
N CYS A 74 -3.67 18.65 -5.58
CA CYS A 74 -3.97 17.78 -4.44
C CYS A 74 -4.01 16.33 -4.91
N GLU A 75 -3.32 15.43 -4.22
CA GLU A 75 -3.40 13.99 -4.41
C GLU A 75 -4.01 13.36 -3.17
N CYS A 76 -5.07 12.58 -3.37
CA CYS A 76 -5.73 11.81 -2.33
C CYS A 76 -5.29 10.35 -2.43
N THR A 77 -4.68 9.82 -1.36
CA THR A 77 -4.43 8.39 -1.17
C THR A 77 -5.59 7.81 -0.38
N HIS A 78 -6.28 6.81 -0.91
CA HIS A 78 -7.45 6.20 -0.28
C HIS A 78 -7.53 4.70 -0.58
N HIS A 79 -8.38 3.98 0.16
CA HIS A 79 -8.72 2.60 -0.20
C HIS A 79 -9.43 2.56 -1.55
N CYS A 80 -9.01 1.66 -2.42
CA CYS A 80 -9.73 1.44 -3.67
C CYS A 80 -11.17 0.99 -3.36
N PRO A 81 -12.18 1.55 -4.04
CA PRO A 81 -13.53 1.02 -3.94
C PRO A 81 -13.52 -0.47 -4.34
N PRO A 82 -14.40 -1.30 -3.73
CA PRO A 82 -14.55 -2.71 -4.09
C PRO A 82 -15.01 -2.89 -5.53
#